data_AF-A0A6I6AEH9-F1
#
_entry.id   AF-A0A6I6AEH9-F1
#
_cell.length_a   1.000
_cell.length_b   1.000
_cell.length_c   1.000
_cell.angle_alpha   90.00
_cell.angle_beta   90.00
_cell.angle_gamma   90.00
#
_symmetry.space_group_name_H-M   'P 1'
#
loop_
_entity.id
_entity.type
_entity.pdbx_description
1 polymer ?
#
loop_
_entity_poly.entity_id
_entity_poly.type
_entity_poly.pdbx_seq_one_letter_code
_entity_poly.pdbx_strand_id
1 'polypeptide(L)'
;MTNHRANRPKQPSSNEDMVDSLQRDAFGYFLRENNPANGLVLDKTQADAPASIAAIGFALAGYPAGVERLWMTRAEATERTLAVLRFFWTSPQGTAPDATGYKGFYYHFLDMTTGRRAGMCELSTIDTAFLLAGMLTAAIYFDEDCEDEREIRTLADALYRRADWQWARNGGATITHGWKPKSGFLKYRWNGYDEALLVYVLGLGSPTYPLPEEPMIRYIEIATQSPVSLNPAAYAFRTSRHRSLE
;
A
#
# COMPACT_ATOMS: atom_id res chain seq x y z
N MET A 1 18.37 -22.30 -44.91
CA MET A 1 18.58 -22.88 -43.56
C MET A 1 18.93 -21.76 -42.60
N THR A 2 17.94 -21.17 -41.93
CA THR A 2 18.15 -20.17 -40.88
C THR A 2 17.86 -20.81 -39.54
N ASN A 3 18.88 -20.78 -38.67
CA ASN A 3 18.96 -21.54 -37.45
C ASN A 3 18.16 -20.81 -36.34
N HIS A 4 16.87 -21.11 -36.21
CA HIS A 4 16.00 -20.60 -35.15
C HIS A 4 16.21 -21.33 -33.80
N ARG A 5 17.46 -21.50 -33.36
CA ARG A 5 17.73 -21.74 -31.94
C ARG A 5 17.83 -20.39 -31.24
N ALA A 6 16.67 -19.73 -31.15
CA ALA A 6 16.49 -18.60 -30.26
C ALA A 6 16.75 -19.04 -28.81
N ASN A 7 17.42 -18.15 -28.09
CA ASN A 7 17.86 -18.19 -26.71
C ASN A 7 16.77 -18.75 -25.76
N ARG A 8 16.75 -20.07 -25.53
CA ARG A 8 15.80 -20.71 -24.60
C ARG A 8 16.35 -20.49 -23.18
N PRO A 9 15.56 -19.95 -22.23
CA PRO A 9 16.00 -19.81 -20.85
C PRO A 9 16.53 -21.15 -20.34
N LYS A 10 17.74 -21.13 -19.78
CA LYS A 10 18.38 -22.32 -19.23
C LYS A 10 17.46 -22.87 -18.14
N GLN A 11 17.04 -24.13 -18.27
CA GLN A 11 16.17 -24.75 -17.27
C GLN A 11 16.91 -24.75 -15.91
N PRO A 12 16.22 -24.39 -14.81
CA PRO A 12 16.84 -24.41 -13.49
C PRO A 12 17.36 -25.80 -13.14
N SER A 13 18.53 -25.88 -12.50
CA SER A 13 19.18 -27.14 -12.13
C SER A 13 18.55 -27.82 -10.91
N SER A 14 17.74 -27.10 -10.15
CA SER A 14 17.05 -27.58 -8.94
C SER A 14 15.73 -26.83 -8.71
N ASN A 15 14.90 -27.31 -7.77
CA ASN A 15 13.70 -26.59 -7.33
C ASN A 15 14.05 -25.24 -6.69
N GLU A 16 15.17 -25.15 -6.00
CA GLU A 16 15.63 -23.90 -5.36
C GLU A 16 16.02 -22.87 -6.42
N ASP A 17 16.78 -23.28 -7.44
CA ASP A 17 17.13 -22.42 -8.58
C ASP A 17 15.87 -21.95 -9.34
N MET A 18 14.86 -22.84 -9.44
CA MET A 18 13.59 -22.51 -10.09
C MET A 18 12.83 -21.44 -9.31
N VAL A 19 12.75 -21.57 -7.98
CA VAL A 19 12.08 -20.61 -7.11
C VAL A 19 12.82 -19.27 -7.13
N ASP A 20 14.16 -19.26 -7.05
CA ASP A 20 14.95 -18.03 -7.12
C ASP A 20 14.75 -17.30 -8.46
N SER A 21 14.81 -18.04 -9.58
CA SER A 21 14.56 -17.48 -10.91
C SER A 21 13.15 -16.89 -11.02
N LEU A 22 12.13 -17.60 -10.51
CA LEU A 22 10.74 -17.13 -10.55
C LEU A 22 10.56 -15.86 -9.71
N GLN A 23 11.15 -15.81 -8.51
CA GLN A 23 11.09 -14.63 -7.65
C GLN A 23 11.80 -13.43 -8.28
N ARG A 24 12.98 -13.65 -8.87
CA ARG A 24 13.74 -12.60 -9.57
C ARG A 24 12.99 -12.06 -10.79
N ASP A 25 12.39 -12.94 -11.58
CA ASP A 25 11.61 -12.56 -12.76
C ASP A 25 10.36 -11.75 -12.38
N ALA A 26 9.66 -12.18 -11.32
CA ALA A 26 8.52 -11.47 -10.75
C ALA A 26 8.93 -10.11 -10.18
N PHE A 27 10.02 -10.04 -9.41
CA PHE A 27 10.56 -8.77 -8.90
C PHE A 27 10.94 -7.81 -10.05
N GLY A 28 11.49 -8.35 -11.14
CA GLY A 28 11.84 -7.57 -12.33
C GLY A 28 10.65 -6.84 -12.98
N TYR A 29 9.41 -7.24 -12.69
CA TYR A 29 8.22 -6.46 -13.09
C TYR A 29 8.27 -5.04 -12.50
N PHE A 30 8.54 -4.91 -11.21
CA PHE A 30 8.59 -3.61 -10.52
C PHE A 30 9.75 -2.72 -10.96
N LEU A 31 10.78 -3.30 -11.60
CA LEU A 31 11.90 -2.55 -12.17
C LEU A 31 11.66 -2.10 -13.61
N ARG A 32 10.87 -2.86 -14.38
CA ARG A 32 10.62 -2.60 -15.80
C ARG A 32 9.36 -1.76 -16.04
N GLU A 33 8.30 -2.04 -15.29
CA GLU A 33 6.98 -1.47 -15.50
C GLU A 33 6.73 -0.25 -14.58
N ASN A 34 7.80 0.53 -14.34
CA ASN A 34 7.77 1.68 -13.45
C ASN A 34 8.12 2.99 -14.18
N ASN A 35 7.63 4.10 -13.65
CA ASN A 35 8.06 5.43 -14.04
C ASN A 35 9.07 5.93 -13.00
N PRO A 36 10.36 6.06 -13.34
CA PRO A 36 11.38 6.45 -12.36
C PRO A 36 11.21 7.87 -11.82
N ALA A 37 10.50 8.75 -12.53
CA ALA A 37 10.33 10.15 -12.11
C ALA A 37 9.37 10.32 -10.92
N ASN A 38 8.36 9.46 -10.79
CA ASN A 38 7.34 9.52 -9.74
C ASN A 38 7.17 8.19 -8.97
N GLY A 39 7.92 7.16 -9.36
CA GLY A 39 7.90 5.83 -8.76
C GLY A 39 6.62 5.02 -9.03
N LEU A 40 5.69 5.52 -9.86
CA LEU A 40 4.45 4.80 -10.16
C LEU A 40 4.75 3.48 -10.91
N VAL A 41 3.90 2.48 -10.70
CA VAL A 41 4.02 1.13 -11.29
C VAL A 41 2.73 0.81 -12.03
N LEU A 42 2.85 0.29 -13.26
CA LEU A 42 1.71 -0.14 -14.06
C LEU A 42 0.89 -1.22 -13.35
N ASP A 43 -0.41 -1.27 -13.66
CA ASP A 43 -1.31 -2.35 -13.23
C ASP A 43 -0.96 -3.69 -13.89
N LYS A 44 -0.55 -3.64 -15.16
CA LYS A 44 -0.28 -4.80 -16.02
C LYS A 44 0.57 -4.41 -17.22
N THR A 45 1.13 -5.40 -17.91
CA THR A 45 2.00 -5.20 -19.09
C THR A 45 1.25 -4.87 -20.39
N GLN A 46 -0.08 -4.76 -20.35
CA GLN A 46 -0.85 -4.34 -21.52
C GLN A 46 -0.53 -2.87 -21.84
N ALA A 47 -0.40 -2.55 -23.12
CA ALA A 47 -0.26 -1.17 -23.58
C ALA A 47 -1.37 -0.28 -23.01
N ASP A 48 -1.01 0.95 -22.64
CA ASP A 48 -1.89 1.97 -22.06
C ASP A 48 -2.54 1.58 -20.72
N ALA A 49 -1.99 0.58 -20.01
CA ALA A 49 -2.41 0.31 -18.64
C ALA A 49 -2.16 1.53 -17.73
N PRO A 50 -3.06 1.85 -16.79
CA PRO A 50 -2.79 2.86 -15.79
C PRO A 50 -1.79 2.35 -14.74
N ALA A 51 -1.30 3.26 -13.90
CA ALA A 51 -0.63 2.88 -12.66
C ALA A 51 -1.64 2.35 -11.63
N SER A 52 -1.25 1.33 -10.86
CA SER A 52 -2.05 0.77 -9.76
C SER A 52 -1.40 1.09 -8.41
N ILE A 53 -2.16 1.72 -7.50
CA ILE A 53 -1.62 2.04 -6.17
C ILE A 53 -1.36 0.79 -5.32
N ALA A 54 -2.08 -0.30 -5.57
CA ALA A 54 -1.78 -1.59 -4.94
C ALA A 54 -0.45 -2.15 -5.45
N ALA A 55 -0.21 -2.12 -6.78
CA ALA A 55 1.06 -2.57 -7.36
C ALA A 55 2.25 -1.76 -6.82
N ILE A 56 2.07 -0.46 -6.60
CA ILE A 56 3.09 0.40 -5.97
C ILE A 56 3.35 -0.01 -4.52
N GLY A 57 2.29 -0.30 -3.74
CA GLY A 57 2.44 -0.85 -2.38
C GLY A 57 3.24 -2.16 -2.36
N PHE A 58 2.95 -3.06 -3.29
CA PHE A 58 3.70 -4.33 -3.42
C PHE A 58 5.15 -4.11 -3.87
N ALA A 59 5.41 -3.15 -4.76
CA ALA A 59 6.76 -2.79 -5.16
C ALA A 59 7.59 -2.31 -3.96
N LEU A 60 7.04 -1.40 -3.15
CA LEU A 60 7.69 -0.89 -1.93
C LEU A 60 7.98 -2.01 -0.92
N ALA A 61 7.04 -2.94 -0.72
CA ALA A 61 7.24 -4.10 0.14
C ALA A 61 8.25 -5.11 -0.44
N GLY A 62 8.38 -5.16 -1.78
CA GLY A 62 9.31 -6.04 -2.48
C GLY A 62 10.74 -5.52 -2.56
N TYR A 63 10.97 -4.21 -2.49
CA TYR A 63 12.30 -3.60 -2.58
C TYR A 63 13.29 -4.13 -1.52
N PRO A 64 12.92 -4.26 -0.22
CA PRO A 64 13.76 -4.91 0.77
C PRO A 64 14.23 -6.31 0.33
N ALA A 65 13.32 -7.14 -0.18
CA ALA A 65 13.67 -8.47 -0.67
C ALA A 65 14.64 -8.42 -1.85
N GLY A 66 14.47 -7.45 -2.77
CA GLY A 66 15.39 -7.22 -3.88
C GLY A 66 16.80 -6.81 -3.42
N VAL A 67 16.90 -6.02 -2.35
CA VAL A 67 18.18 -5.62 -1.74
C VAL A 67 18.87 -6.81 -1.07
N GLU A 68 18.16 -7.53 -0.20
CA GLU A 68 18.69 -8.72 0.50
C GLU A 68 19.12 -9.84 -0.45
N ARG A 69 18.47 -9.93 -1.62
CA ARG A 69 18.78 -10.90 -2.67
C ARG A 69 19.82 -10.40 -3.68
N LEU A 70 20.37 -9.19 -3.50
CA LEU A 70 21.34 -8.56 -4.39
C LEU A 70 20.85 -8.39 -5.84
N TRP A 71 19.53 -8.26 -6.04
CA TRP A 71 18.93 -7.96 -7.35
C TRP A 71 18.89 -6.46 -7.64
N MET A 72 18.93 -5.65 -6.58
CA MET A 72 18.90 -4.19 -6.61
C MET A 72 19.79 -3.68 -5.48
N THR A 73 20.50 -2.57 -5.70
CA THR A 73 21.31 -1.98 -4.61
C THR A 73 20.41 -1.26 -3.61
N ARG A 74 20.86 -1.14 -2.35
CA ARG A 74 20.12 -0.36 -1.33
C ARG A 74 19.91 1.10 -1.78
N ALA A 75 20.93 1.72 -2.36
CA ALA A 75 20.84 3.10 -2.88
C ALA A 75 19.77 3.25 -3.97
N GLU A 76 19.70 2.32 -4.93
CA GLU A 76 18.65 2.32 -5.96
C GLU A 76 17.25 2.11 -5.33
N ALA A 77 17.16 1.24 -4.33
CA ALA A 77 15.92 0.99 -3.59
C ALA A 77 15.42 2.25 -2.86
N THR A 78 16.34 2.97 -2.21
CA THR A 78 16.11 4.24 -1.52
C THR A 78 15.63 5.32 -2.49
N GLU A 79 16.29 5.46 -3.65
CA GLU A 79 15.89 6.42 -4.69
C GLU A 79 14.46 6.15 -5.20
N ARG A 80 14.15 4.90 -5.55
CA ARG A 80 12.82 4.49 -6.01
C ARG A 80 11.75 4.71 -4.95
N THR A 81 12.06 4.39 -3.69
CA THR A 81 11.15 4.60 -2.56
C THR A 81 10.85 6.08 -2.35
N LEU A 82 11.88 6.94 -2.37
CA LEU A 82 11.71 8.39 -2.24
C LEU A 82 10.92 8.99 -3.40
N ALA A 83 11.10 8.52 -4.64
CA ALA A 83 10.30 8.98 -5.77
C ALA A 83 8.79 8.77 -5.51
N VAL A 84 8.40 7.59 -5.02
CA VAL A 84 7.01 7.28 -4.65
C VAL A 84 6.52 8.17 -3.51
N LEU A 85 7.27 8.23 -2.41
CA LEU A 85 6.85 8.94 -1.20
C LEU A 85 6.72 10.45 -1.44
N ARG A 86 7.69 11.06 -2.13
CA ARG A 86 7.67 12.48 -2.50
C ARG A 86 6.51 12.80 -3.45
N PHE A 87 6.25 11.92 -4.43
CA PHE A 87 5.10 12.05 -5.32
C PHE A 87 3.79 12.07 -4.52
N PHE A 88 3.51 11.04 -3.71
CA PHE A 88 2.24 10.96 -2.96
C PHE A 88 2.10 12.09 -1.94
N TRP A 89 3.20 12.47 -1.28
CA TRP A 89 3.20 13.56 -0.31
C TRP A 89 2.75 14.89 -0.94
N THR A 90 3.23 15.20 -2.13
CA THR A 90 2.97 16.46 -2.85
C THR A 90 1.79 16.37 -3.82
N SER A 91 1.24 15.17 -4.06
CA SER A 91 0.16 14.95 -5.00
C SER A 91 -1.13 15.71 -4.64
N PRO A 92 -1.94 16.12 -5.64
CA PRO A 92 -3.22 16.78 -5.40
C PRO A 92 -4.18 15.93 -4.54
N GLN A 93 -4.63 16.51 -3.43
CA GLN A 93 -5.68 15.96 -2.56
C GLN A 93 -6.93 16.85 -2.65
N GLY A 94 -8.10 16.27 -2.88
CA GLY A 94 -9.35 17.04 -2.89
C GLY A 94 -10.51 16.36 -3.59
N THR A 95 -11.61 17.09 -3.74
CA THR A 95 -12.83 16.61 -4.41
C THR A 95 -12.81 16.80 -5.92
N ALA A 96 -11.73 17.37 -6.48
CA ALA A 96 -11.58 17.53 -7.91
C ALA A 96 -11.68 16.15 -8.61
N PRO A 97 -12.39 16.04 -9.76
CA PRO A 97 -12.63 14.77 -10.42
C PRO A 97 -11.37 13.95 -10.76
N ASP A 98 -10.24 14.62 -10.94
CA ASP A 98 -8.95 14.10 -11.36
C ASP A 98 -7.84 14.24 -10.30
N ALA A 99 -8.18 14.61 -9.05
CA ALA A 99 -7.21 14.61 -7.95
C ALA A 99 -6.57 13.22 -7.78
N THR A 100 -5.34 13.16 -7.26
CA THR A 100 -4.65 11.89 -6.98
C THR A 100 -5.29 11.14 -5.82
N GLY A 101 -5.83 11.88 -4.85
CA GLY A 101 -6.58 11.30 -3.76
C GLY A 101 -7.44 12.30 -3.00
N TYR A 102 -8.05 11.84 -1.93
CA TYR A 102 -8.89 12.64 -1.06
C TYR A 102 -8.86 12.07 0.36
N LYS A 103 -8.81 12.93 1.38
CA LYS A 103 -8.83 12.52 2.80
C LYS A 103 -7.71 11.52 3.17
N GLY A 104 -6.58 11.60 2.48
CA GLY A 104 -5.44 10.70 2.67
C GLY A 104 -5.61 9.31 2.08
N PHE A 105 -6.72 9.06 1.37
CA PHE A 105 -6.90 7.89 0.50
C PHE A 105 -6.56 8.26 -0.94
N TYR A 106 -6.34 7.26 -1.78
CA TYR A 106 -5.92 7.43 -3.17
C TYR A 106 -6.82 6.65 -4.13
N TYR A 107 -6.89 7.13 -5.38
CA TYR A 107 -7.64 6.46 -6.43
C TYR A 107 -6.95 5.18 -6.86
N HIS A 108 -7.72 4.12 -7.06
CA HIS A 108 -7.26 2.79 -7.47
C HIS A 108 -6.23 2.87 -8.60
N PHE A 109 -6.58 3.64 -9.64
CA PHE A 109 -5.76 3.84 -10.81
C PHE A 109 -5.38 5.30 -11.00
N LEU A 110 -4.11 5.51 -11.33
CA LEU A 110 -3.54 6.81 -11.64
C LEU A 110 -2.96 6.81 -13.06
N ASP A 111 -2.96 7.96 -13.71
CA ASP A 111 -2.23 8.17 -14.95
C ASP A 111 -0.73 8.05 -14.67
N MET A 112 -0.03 7.27 -15.49
CA MET A 112 1.36 6.87 -15.25
C MET A 112 2.33 8.05 -15.21
N THR A 113 2.00 9.14 -15.91
CA THR A 113 2.89 10.30 -16.04
C THR A 113 2.52 11.38 -15.03
N THR A 114 1.25 11.77 -15.00
CA THR A 114 0.75 12.90 -14.22
C THR A 114 0.38 12.52 -12.79
N GLY A 115 0.10 11.24 -12.55
CA GLY A 115 -0.38 10.75 -11.25
C GLY A 115 -1.79 11.22 -10.89
N ARG A 116 -2.53 11.80 -11.84
CA ARG A 116 -3.95 12.15 -11.69
C ARG A 116 -4.80 10.91 -11.79
N ARG A 117 -6.00 10.92 -11.22
CA ARG A 117 -6.93 9.77 -11.30
C ARG A 117 -7.17 9.34 -12.75
N ALA A 118 -6.97 8.06 -13.04
CA ALA A 118 -7.23 7.48 -14.35
C ALA A 118 -8.67 6.93 -14.45
N GLY A 119 -9.34 7.25 -15.55
CA GLY A 119 -10.69 6.78 -15.83
C GLY A 119 -11.71 7.25 -14.79
N MET A 120 -12.64 6.36 -14.42
CA MET A 120 -13.72 6.63 -13.46
C MET A 120 -13.63 5.74 -12.21
N CYS A 121 -12.42 5.31 -11.86
CA CYS A 121 -12.13 4.45 -10.72
C CYS A 121 -12.47 5.13 -9.39
N GLU A 122 -12.74 4.35 -8.36
CA GLU A 122 -12.97 4.81 -7.00
C GLU A 122 -11.68 5.22 -6.30
N LEU A 123 -11.84 6.10 -5.32
CA LEU A 123 -10.92 6.22 -4.21
C LEU A 123 -11.00 4.91 -3.42
N SER A 124 -9.97 4.08 -3.48
CA SER A 124 -10.02 2.69 -3.00
C SER A 124 -9.42 2.57 -1.61
N THR A 125 -10.21 2.11 -0.64
CA THR A 125 -9.72 1.97 0.74
C THR A 125 -8.75 0.81 0.89
N ILE A 126 -8.97 -0.29 0.15
CA ILE A 126 -8.11 -1.47 0.21
C ILE A 126 -6.78 -1.21 -0.49
N ASP A 127 -6.79 -0.61 -1.68
CA ASP A 127 -5.53 -0.35 -2.40
C ASP A 127 -4.71 0.75 -1.72
N THR A 128 -5.37 1.71 -1.07
CA THR A 128 -4.70 2.63 -0.15
C THR A 128 -4.05 1.88 1.02
N ALA A 129 -4.72 0.88 1.60
CA ALA A 129 -4.14 0.10 2.68
C ALA A 129 -2.91 -0.69 2.22
N PHE A 130 -2.93 -1.30 1.03
CA PHE A 130 -1.74 -1.94 0.44
C PHE A 130 -0.61 -0.95 0.18
N LEU A 131 -0.93 0.23 -0.37
CA LEU A 131 0.05 1.30 -0.58
C LEU A 131 0.72 1.70 0.74
N LEU A 132 -0.07 2.02 1.77
CA LEU A 132 0.43 2.45 3.07
C LEU A 132 1.24 1.34 3.77
N ALA A 133 0.81 0.08 3.67
CA ALA A 133 1.58 -1.04 4.20
C ALA A 133 2.95 -1.17 3.52
N GLY A 134 3.01 -0.98 2.20
CA GLY A 134 4.28 -0.93 1.45
C GLY A 134 5.19 0.21 1.92
N MET A 135 4.63 1.43 2.07
CA MET A 135 5.36 2.60 2.57
C MET A 135 5.93 2.37 3.97
N LEU A 136 5.11 1.83 4.88
CA LEU A 136 5.54 1.52 6.25
C LEU A 136 6.57 0.39 6.29
N THR A 137 6.44 -0.62 5.43
CA THR A 137 7.44 -1.70 5.31
C THR A 137 8.79 -1.15 4.86
N ALA A 138 8.79 -0.28 3.85
CA ALA A 138 10.00 0.39 3.40
C ALA A 138 10.61 1.25 4.51
N ALA A 139 9.80 2.03 5.24
CA ALA A 139 10.28 2.83 6.36
C ALA A 139 10.88 2.02 7.52
N ILE A 140 10.41 0.79 7.75
CA ILE A 140 11.00 -0.11 8.76
C ILE A 140 12.35 -0.65 8.26
N TYR A 141 12.49 -0.95 6.97
CA TYR A 141 13.70 -1.53 6.40
C TYR A 141 14.82 -0.51 6.13
N PHE A 142 14.44 0.71 5.71
CA PHE A 142 15.35 1.83 5.47
C PHE A 142 15.57 2.61 6.77
N ASP A 143 16.42 2.07 7.63
CA ASP A 143 16.70 2.51 9.00
C ASP A 143 18.08 3.15 9.23
N GLU A 144 18.90 3.33 8.18
CA GLU A 144 20.22 3.95 8.31
C GLU A 144 20.11 5.41 8.75
N ASP A 145 21.19 5.90 9.40
CA ASP A 145 21.31 7.27 9.87
C ASP A 145 21.83 8.22 8.76
N CYS A 146 21.15 8.22 7.62
CA CYS A 146 21.41 9.11 6.49
C CYS A 146 20.17 9.96 6.16
N GLU A 147 20.37 11.05 5.41
CA GLU A 147 19.28 12.01 5.10
C GLU A 147 18.13 11.35 4.35
N ASP A 148 18.45 10.58 3.32
CA ASP A 148 17.46 9.94 2.45
C ASP A 148 16.58 8.93 3.22
N GLU A 149 17.17 8.05 4.04
CA GLU A 149 16.39 7.06 4.77
C GLU A 149 15.61 7.69 5.94
N ARG A 150 16.13 8.75 6.57
CA ARG A 150 15.34 9.58 7.51
C ARG A 150 14.13 10.20 6.82
N GLU A 151 14.27 10.67 5.58
CA GLU A 151 13.16 11.21 4.81
C GLU A 151 12.13 10.13 4.46
N ILE A 152 12.55 8.92 4.09
CA ILE A 152 11.64 7.77 3.86
C ILE A 152 10.76 7.56 5.10
N ARG A 153 11.37 7.44 6.28
CA ARG A 153 10.65 7.22 7.54
C ARG A 153 9.68 8.34 7.85
N THR A 154 10.10 9.58 7.64
CA THR A 154 9.29 10.78 7.87
C THR A 154 8.08 10.84 6.95
N LEU A 155 8.27 10.64 5.64
CA LEU A 155 7.20 10.72 4.66
C LEU A 155 6.21 9.56 4.79
N ALA A 156 6.68 8.34 5.04
CA ALA A 156 5.82 7.18 5.23
C ALA A 156 4.91 7.35 6.45
N ASP A 157 5.45 7.78 7.60
CA ASP A 157 4.64 8.08 8.80
C ASP A 157 3.64 9.22 8.52
N ALA A 158 4.08 10.30 7.87
CA ALA A 158 3.20 11.42 7.55
C ALA A 158 2.07 11.03 6.59
N LEU A 159 2.32 10.17 5.60
CA LEU A 159 1.32 9.64 4.68
C LEU A 159 0.34 8.71 5.38
N TYR A 160 0.82 7.83 6.28
CA TYR A 160 -0.05 6.98 7.09
C TYR A 160 -0.96 7.80 8.02
N ARG A 161 -0.41 8.83 8.68
CA ARG A 161 -1.16 9.78 9.52
C ARG A 161 -2.18 10.61 8.75
N ARG A 162 -2.00 10.79 7.44
CA ARG A 162 -2.91 11.56 6.59
C ARG A 162 -4.24 10.83 6.34
N ALA A 163 -4.26 9.50 6.39
CA ALA A 163 -5.43 8.69 6.08
C ALA A 163 -6.52 8.82 7.17
N ASP A 164 -7.66 9.40 6.80
CA ASP A 164 -8.80 9.63 7.69
C ASP A 164 -9.72 8.38 7.75
N TRP A 165 -9.29 7.35 8.50
CA TRP A 165 -10.02 6.08 8.58
C TRP A 165 -11.43 6.22 9.14
N GLN A 166 -11.66 7.22 10.00
CA GLN A 166 -13.00 7.56 10.51
C GLN A 166 -13.90 8.07 9.38
N TRP A 167 -13.40 8.94 8.50
CA TRP A 167 -14.12 9.37 7.31
C TRP A 167 -14.45 8.21 6.38
N ALA A 168 -13.54 7.26 6.18
CA ALA A 168 -13.76 6.07 5.34
C ALA A 168 -14.89 5.14 5.84
N ARG A 169 -15.31 5.28 7.10
CA ARG A 169 -16.51 4.62 7.62
C ARG A 169 -17.80 5.23 7.12
N ASN A 170 -17.82 6.49 6.67
CA ASN A 170 -19.08 7.17 6.32
C ASN A 170 -20.17 6.99 7.39
N GLY A 171 -19.80 7.14 8.68
CA GLY A 171 -20.70 6.96 9.83
C GLY A 171 -21.21 5.54 10.11
N GLY A 172 -20.84 4.52 9.33
CA GLY A 172 -21.33 3.15 9.51
C GLY A 172 -20.45 2.27 10.39
N ALA A 173 -20.89 1.03 10.59
CA ALA A 173 -20.21 0.05 11.45
C ALA A 173 -18.88 -0.45 10.86
N THR A 174 -18.80 -0.63 9.54
CA THR A 174 -17.61 -1.14 8.81
C THR A 174 -16.98 -0.08 7.92
N ILE A 175 -15.85 -0.33 7.26
CA ILE A 175 -15.29 0.60 6.27
C ILE A 175 -15.95 0.40 4.90
N THR A 176 -16.20 1.49 4.16
CA THR A 176 -16.72 1.42 2.78
C THR A 176 -15.64 0.96 1.80
N HIS A 177 -15.98 0.32 0.67
CA HIS A 177 -14.98 -0.03 -0.33
C HIS A 177 -14.27 1.19 -0.94
N GLY A 178 -14.97 2.32 -1.00
CA GLY A 178 -14.41 3.51 -1.60
C GLY A 178 -15.39 4.65 -1.76
N TRP A 179 -14.93 5.68 -2.48
CA TRP A 179 -15.65 6.93 -2.70
C TRP A 179 -15.42 7.47 -4.13
N LYS A 180 -16.38 8.22 -4.68
CA LYS A 180 -16.25 8.91 -5.98
C LYS A 180 -16.75 10.37 -5.88
N PRO A 181 -16.12 11.34 -6.58
CA PRO A 181 -16.45 12.77 -6.50
C PRO A 181 -17.91 13.16 -6.69
N LYS A 182 -18.62 12.47 -7.58
CA LYS A 182 -20.01 12.79 -7.94
C LYS A 182 -21.04 11.97 -7.18
N SER A 183 -20.72 10.71 -6.86
CA SER A 183 -21.68 9.76 -6.28
C SER A 183 -21.46 9.50 -4.79
N GLY A 184 -20.41 10.06 -4.19
CA GLY A 184 -20.08 9.83 -2.80
C GLY A 184 -19.54 8.42 -2.55
N PHE A 185 -19.80 7.89 -1.35
CA PHE A 185 -19.35 6.57 -0.94
C PHE A 185 -20.03 5.45 -1.74
N LEU A 186 -19.28 4.39 -2.02
CA LEU A 186 -19.82 3.16 -2.58
C LEU A 186 -20.77 2.49 -1.58
N LYS A 187 -21.74 1.74 -2.12
CA LYS A 187 -22.70 0.97 -1.30
C LYS A 187 -22.04 -0.21 -0.57
N TYR A 188 -20.96 -0.76 -1.14
CA TYR A 188 -20.26 -1.92 -0.62
C TYR A 188 -19.36 -1.55 0.57
N ARG A 189 -19.27 -2.48 1.52
CA ARG A 189 -18.53 -2.33 2.77
C ARG A 189 -17.79 -3.61 3.09
N TRP A 190 -16.60 -3.47 3.67
CA TRP A 190 -15.75 -4.60 4.06
C TRP A 190 -16.33 -5.29 5.29
N ASN A 191 -16.97 -6.42 5.05
CA ASN A 191 -17.72 -7.15 6.06
C ASN A 191 -17.02 -8.45 6.48
N GLY A 192 -15.96 -8.88 5.80
CA GLY A 192 -15.19 -10.07 6.19
C GLY A 192 -15.91 -11.40 5.92
N TYR A 193 -15.18 -12.53 5.89
CA TYR A 193 -13.73 -12.61 5.78
C TYR A 193 -13.30 -12.38 4.33
N ASP A 194 -12.44 -11.38 4.10
CA ASP A 194 -11.95 -10.98 2.79
C ASP A 194 -10.52 -10.38 2.91
N GLU A 195 -10.01 -9.74 1.86
CA GLU A 195 -8.70 -9.11 1.83
C GLU A 195 -8.56 -7.89 2.77
N ALA A 196 -9.66 -7.39 3.35
CA ALA A 196 -9.69 -6.14 4.09
C ALA A 196 -9.19 -6.22 5.53
N LEU A 197 -8.71 -7.38 6.00
CA LEU A 197 -8.09 -7.47 7.32
C LEU A 197 -7.04 -6.38 7.54
N LEU A 198 -6.21 -6.10 6.53
CA LEU A 198 -5.18 -5.07 6.59
C LEU A 198 -5.76 -3.65 6.75
N VAL A 199 -6.92 -3.37 6.16
CA VAL A 199 -7.62 -2.08 6.29
C VAL A 199 -7.97 -1.83 7.76
N TYR A 200 -8.47 -2.86 8.46
CA TYR A 200 -8.82 -2.73 9.87
C TYR A 200 -7.60 -2.66 10.78
N VAL A 201 -6.54 -3.43 10.51
CA VAL A 201 -5.28 -3.36 11.28
C VAL A 201 -4.67 -1.95 11.19
N LEU A 202 -4.54 -1.40 9.98
CA LEU A 202 -4.02 -0.05 9.78
C LEU A 202 -4.96 1.03 10.35
N GLY A 203 -6.28 0.85 10.20
CA GLY A 203 -7.25 1.80 10.74
C GLY A 203 -7.27 1.85 12.26
N LEU A 204 -7.16 0.72 12.96
CA LEU A 204 -7.04 0.70 14.42
C LEU A 204 -5.68 1.24 14.91
N GLY A 205 -4.61 0.98 14.17
CA GLY A 205 -3.27 1.45 14.51
C GLY A 205 -3.05 2.95 14.27
N SER A 206 -3.99 3.64 13.62
CA SER A 206 -3.79 5.03 13.19
C SER A 206 -3.65 5.97 14.40
N PRO A 207 -2.56 6.74 14.49
CA PRO A 207 -2.36 7.65 15.63
C PRO A 207 -3.10 8.99 15.48
N THR A 208 -3.75 9.24 14.35
CA THR A 208 -4.43 10.51 14.03
C THR A 208 -5.94 10.34 13.83
N TYR A 209 -6.35 9.30 13.09
CA TYR A 209 -7.76 9.02 12.81
C TYR A 209 -8.08 7.55 13.10
N PRO A 210 -7.89 7.06 14.34
CA PRO A 210 -8.12 5.66 14.67
C PRO A 210 -9.58 5.27 14.46
N LEU A 211 -9.80 4.07 13.93
CA LEU A 211 -11.09 3.40 14.07
C LEU A 211 -11.32 3.07 15.55
N PRO A 212 -12.56 3.10 16.04
CA PRO A 212 -12.87 2.48 17.31
C PRO A 212 -12.86 0.94 17.15
N GLU A 213 -13.05 0.20 18.24
CA GLU A 213 -12.92 -1.26 18.25
C GLU A 213 -14.09 -1.97 17.55
N GLU A 214 -15.30 -1.39 17.58
CA GLU A 214 -16.51 -2.04 17.07
C GLU A 214 -16.44 -2.44 15.58
N PRO A 215 -15.87 -1.63 14.67
CA PRO A 215 -15.63 -2.03 13.29
C PRO A 215 -14.84 -3.34 13.11
N MET A 216 -13.76 -3.55 13.88
CA MET A 216 -12.98 -4.79 13.78
C MET A 216 -13.73 -5.97 14.38
N ILE A 217 -14.39 -5.78 15.54
CA ILE A 217 -15.24 -6.81 16.13
C ILE A 217 -16.28 -7.26 15.12
N ARG A 218 -16.97 -6.31 14.48
CA ARG A 218 -17.99 -6.59 13.48
C ARG A 218 -17.44 -7.34 12.28
N TYR A 219 -16.26 -6.96 11.79
CA TYR A 219 -15.58 -7.67 10.71
C TYR A 219 -15.30 -9.13 11.08
N ILE A 220 -14.77 -9.37 12.29
CA ILE A 220 -14.48 -10.72 12.77
C ILE A 220 -15.78 -11.51 12.97
N GLU A 221 -16.81 -10.93 13.59
CA GLU A 221 -18.09 -11.59 13.85
C GLU A 221 -18.77 -12.10 12.58
N ILE A 222 -18.79 -11.26 11.53
CA ILE A 222 -19.35 -11.63 10.24
C ILE A 222 -18.47 -12.72 9.61
N ALA A 223 -17.15 -12.55 9.62
CA ALA A 223 -16.19 -13.52 9.11
C ALA A 223 -16.34 -14.91 9.76
N THR A 224 -16.56 -14.96 11.07
CA THR A 224 -16.67 -16.22 11.84
C THR A 224 -18.10 -16.72 11.98
N GLN A 225 -19.09 -15.99 11.46
CA GLN A 225 -20.53 -16.26 11.66
C GLN A 225 -20.89 -16.48 13.15
N SER A 226 -20.15 -15.84 14.06
CA SER A 226 -20.20 -16.11 15.50
C SER A 226 -19.91 -14.81 16.26
N PRO A 227 -20.64 -14.51 17.36
CA PRO A 227 -20.37 -13.32 18.16
C PRO A 227 -18.99 -13.43 18.84
N VAL A 228 -18.25 -12.33 18.85
CA VAL A 228 -16.94 -12.24 19.51
C VAL A 228 -17.14 -11.52 20.84
N SER A 229 -17.03 -12.23 21.96
CA SER A 229 -17.00 -11.58 23.28
C SER A 229 -15.59 -11.07 23.55
N LEU A 230 -15.37 -9.76 23.43
CA LEU A 230 -14.16 -9.14 23.96
C LEU A 230 -14.30 -8.94 25.46
N ASN A 231 -13.31 -9.40 26.23
CA ASN A 231 -13.16 -9.05 27.64
C ASN A 231 -12.46 -7.68 27.73
N PRO A 232 -13.15 -6.59 28.16
CA PRO A 232 -12.57 -5.26 28.22
C PRO A 232 -11.34 -5.17 29.15
N ALA A 233 -11.21 -6.08 30.11
CA ALA A 233 -10.11 -6.09 31.08
C ALA A 233 -8.77 -6.56 30.49
N ALA A 234 -8.78 -7.27 29.36
CA ALA A 234 -7.56 -7.80 28.75
C ALA A 234 -6.73 -6.74 27.99
N TYR A 235 -7.34 -5.61 27.63
CA TYR A 235 -6.73 -4.58 26.76
C TYR A 235 -6.35 -3.28 27.49
N ALA A 236 -6.67 -3.14 28.77
CA ALA A 236 -6.28 -1.97 29.58
C ALA A 236 -4.75 -1.85 29.84
N PHE A 237 -3.94 -2.76 29.30
CA PHE A 237 -2.49 -2.82 29.57
C PHE A 237 -1.64 -2.12 28.50
N ARG A 238 -2.02 -0.94 27.99
CA ARG A 238 -1.09 -0.12 27.18
C ARG A 238 -1.47 1.36 27.01
N THR A 239 -1.82 2.07 28.09
CA THR A 239 -1.90 3.55 28.04
C THR A 239 -1.21 4.29 29.20
N SER A 240 -0.43 3.60 30.05
CA SER A 240 0.13 4.23 31.27
C SER A 240 1.66 4.12 31.46
N ARG A 241 2.47 4.12 30.40
CA ARG A 241 3.94 4.30 30.53
C ARG A 241 4.51 5.25 29.48
N HIS A 242 4.09 6.51 29.50
CA HIS A 242 4.92 7.65 29.07
C HIS A 242 4.34 8.95 29.63
N ARG A 243 4.47 9.14 30.95
CA ARG A 243 4.49 10.46 31.59
C ARG A 243 5.37 10.35 32.83
N SER A 244 6.66 10.66 32.68
CA SER A 244 7.56 11.21 33.71
C SER A 244 9.01 11.16 33.21
N LEU A 245 9.43 12.25 32.55
CA LEU A 245 10.80 12.77 32.61
C LEU A 245 10.68 14.29 32.41
N GLU A 246 10.28 14.97 33.48
CA GLU A 246 10.75 16.30 33.89
C GLU A 246 11.00 16.22 35.40
#